data_AF-A0A1C3JCW8-F1
#
_entry.id   AF-A0A1C3JCW8-F1
#
_cell.length_a   1.000
_cell.length_b   1.000
_cell.length_c   1.000
_cell.angle_alpha   90.00
_cell.angle_beta   90.00
_cell.angle_gamma   90.00
#
_symmetry.space_group_name_H-M   'P 1'
#
loop_
_entity.id
_entity.type
_entity.pdbx_description
1 polymer ?
#
loop_
_entity_poly.entity_id
_entity_poly.type
_entity_poly.pdbx_seq_one_letter_code
_entity_poly.pdbx_strand_id
1 'polypeptide(L)'
;MEIHREQLIFQNGERFSCLSDANGVPDFWTTLFLTTHYRGSTQETMRNISNVLVHFLLWDEMQEQPFFEKVIGIADADEAAPASQFSLPEFLSTLEARSLAHHCKLQTKAVRRKHTQKTESNVISMRAQLPSSVAPDEVVGVKLHRHRLKVVAEFLHFMVDVGLRHYSHYAYYLDAAEKVKQVIIKQRPKRQGARAKRNDPDKKAPPPEVFEEIMRIAEPECIDNPFTALVRERNYLIIRVLYETGMRVGELLQLKVADVNFAAQTISIVRRHDDPEDIWRGLEPNAKTLERDLPISLELTDLLRDYVIGERRHMVQVLPASQSHGFLFVSSKNTVGQPLSIKQCSKLLLKIARDKGLASFIEAEGIKVDKLASAHAYRHNRNNLISRIIDINNRLAREEGRMDDIISEKKEIQIRMYIMGHSDEKSAEVYNLRHTKESAEKISMTLMKEESEKMRKFNGKVNEVAEDELKKLIPSVLGVAYELSDNAEKENK
;
A
#
# COMPACT_ATOMS: atom_id res chain seq x y z
N MET A 1 10.08 -22.76 -21.25
CA MET A 1 11.45 -22.28 -21.02
C MET A 1 11.44 -21.61 -19.64
N GLU A 2 12.31 -21.97 -18.70
CA GLU A 2 12.23 -21.35 -17.36
C GLU A 2 12.76 -19.91 -17.43
N ILE A 3 11.86 -18.96 -17.73
CA ILE A 3 12.18 -17.54 -17.82
C ILE A 3 12.12 -16.92 -16.44
N HIS A 4 13.22 -16.32 -16.01
CA HIS A 4 13.31 -15.56 -14.76
C HIS A 4 13.56 -14.08 -15.03
N ARG A 5 13.16 -13.26 -14.06
CA ARG A 5 13.40 -11.82 -14.12
C ARG A 5 14.77 -11.54 -13.53
N GLU A 6 15.61 -10.88 -14.30
CA GLU A 6 16.89 -10.36 -13.86
C GLU A 6 16.82 -8.84 -13.72
N GLN A 7 17.72 -8.30 -12.91
CA GLN A 7 17.80 -6.87 -12.66
C GLN A 7 19.23 -6.44 -12.88
N LEU A 8 19.44 -5.73 -13.99
CA LEU A 8 20.73 -5.25 -14.42
C LEU A 8 20.98 -3.88 -13.81
N ILE A 9 22.23 -3.63 -13.40
CA ILE A 9 22.71 -2.34 -12.93
C ILE A 9 23.81 -1.90 -13.89
N PHE A 10 23.59 -0.80 -14.60
CA PHE A 10 24.58 -0.23 -15.50
C PHE A 10 25.62 0.60 -14.72
N GLN A 11 26.73 0.92 -15.37
CA GLN A 11 27.84 1.67 -14.75
C GLN A 11 27.44 3.07 -14.26
N ASN A 12 26.45 3.69 -14.90
CA ASN A 12 25.87 4.97 -14.51
C ASN A 12 24.86 4.85 -13.36
N GLY A 13 24.64 3.65 -12.81
CA GLY A 13 23.63 3.36 -11.79
C GLY A 13 22.22 3.10 -12.33
N GLU A 14 21.99 3.23 -13.66
CA GLU A 14 20.69 2.92 -14.28
C GLU A 14 20.32 1.46 -14.00
N ARG A 15 19.10 1.23 -13.53
CA ARG A 15 18.62 -0.13 -13.24
C ARG A 15 17.57 -0.57 -14.22
N PHE A 16 17.83 -1.67 -14.92
CA PHE A 16 16.94 -2.21 -15.94
C PHE A 16 16.44 -3.60 -15.56
N SER A 17 15.14 -3.84 -15.77
CA SER A 17 14.52 -5.14 -15.55
C SER A 17 14.46 -5.86 -16.89
N CYS A 18 15.13 -7.01 -17.00
CA CYS A 18 15.05 -7.87 -18.17
C CYS A 18 14.49 -9.24 -17.78
N LEU A 19 14.00 -9.97 -18.76
CA LEU A 19 13.63 -11.37 -18.62
C LEU A 19 14.68 -12.18 -19.36
N SER A 20 15.23 -13.18 -18.69
CA SER A 20 16.29 -14.02 -19.23
C SER A 20 15.88 -15.49 -19.12
N ASP A 21 16.35 -16.31 -20.05
CA ASP A 21 16.21 -17.76 -20.00
C ASP A 21 17.16 -18.37 -18.94
N ALA A 22 17.09 -19.71 -18.79
CA ALA A 22 17.94 -20.44 -17.85
C ALA A 22 19.45 -20.30 -18.12
N ASN A 23 19.86 -19.91 -19.32
CA ASN A 23 21.25 -19.69 -19.71
C ASN A 23 21.69 -18.23 -19.52
N GLY A 24 20.80 -17.35 -19.04
CA GLY A 24 21.06 -15.92 -18.89
C GLY A 24 20.94 -15.12 -20.19
N VAL A 25 20.35 -15.71 -21.25
CA VAL A 25 20.10 -15.00 -22.50
C VAL A 25 18.81 -14.20 -22.36
N PRO A 26 18.84 -12.86 -22.56
CA PRO A 26 17.63 -12.06 -22.51
C PRO A 26 16.60 -12.47 -23.57
N ASP A 27 15.34 -12.62 -23.16
CA ASP A 27 14.23 -12.83 -24.08
C ASP A 27 14.10 -11.61 -25.01
N PHE A 28 14.18 -11.85 -26.30
CA PHE A 28 14.28 -10.81 -27.31
C PHE A 28 13.08 -9.88 -27.30
N TRP A 29 11.85 -10.42 -27.37
CA TRP A 29 10.64 -9.62 -27.52
C TRP A 29 10.33 -8.79 -26.29
N THR A 30 10.41 -9.39 -25.10
CA THR A 30 10.15 -8.65 -23.86
C THR A 30 11.23 -7.61 -23.58
N THR A 31 12.50 -7.92 -23.86
CA THR A 31 13.59 -6.95 -23.71
C THR A 31 13.39 -5.77 -24.66
N LEU A 32 13.14 -6.03 -25.95
CA LEU A 32 12.93 -4.99 -26.95
C LEU A 32 11.72 -4.10 -26.61
N PHE A 33 10.61 -4.69 -26.14
CA PHE A 33 9.44 -3.94 -25.71
C PHE A 33 9.73 -3.05 -24.49
N LEU A 34 10.42 -3.60 -23.49
CA LEU A 34 10.79 -2.85 -22.27
C LEU A 34 11.77 -1.71 -22.60
N THR A 35 12.77 -1.95 -23.45
CA THR A 35 13.71 -0.89 -23.87
C THR A 35 13.03 0.19 -24.69
N THR A 36 12.05 -0.16 -25.53
CA THR A 36 11.40 0.80 -26.43
C THR A 36 10.37 1.66 -25.71
N HIS A 37 9.52 1.06 -24.87
CA HIS A 37 8.39 1.77 -24.26
C HIS A 37 8.61 2.18 -22.81
N TYR A 38 9.52 1.51 -22.09
CA TYR A 38 9.59 1.64 -20.63
C TYR A 38 10.99 2.00 -20.09
N ARG A 39 12.01 2.15 -20.94
CA ARG A 39 13.36 2.51 -20.48
C ARG A 39 13.42 3.80 -19.65
N GLY A 40 12.68 4.83 -20.08
CA GLY A 40 12.58 6.11 -19.34
C GLY A 40 11.58 6.09 -18.17
N SER A 41 10.94 4.95 -17.89
CA SER A 41 10.00 4.82 -16.78
C SER A 41 10.71 4.53 -15.46
N THR A 42 10.03 4.77 -14.33
CA THR A 42 10.57 4.37 -13.03
C THR A 42 10.83 2.87 -12.98
N GLN A 43 11.84 2.48 -12.20
CA GLN A 43 12.18 1.07 -11.97
C GLN A 43 10.99 0.21 -11.52
N GLU A 44 10.16 0.73 -10.62
CA GLU A 44 8.97 0.03 -10.13
C GLU A 44 7.96 -0.22 -11.26
N THR A 45 7.80 0.74 -12.18
CA THR A 45 6.98 0.56 -13.39
C THR A 45 7.56 -0.55 -14.27
N MET A 46 8.85 -0.48 -14.63
CA MET A 46 9.50 -1.51 -15.46
C MET A 46 9.37 -2.91 -14.86
N ARG A 47 9.55 -3.04 -13.54
CA ARG A 47 9.38 -4.31 -12.83
C ARG A 47 7.93 -4.80 -12.88
N ASN A 48 6.96 -3.91 -12.71
CA ASN A 48 5.55 -4.28 -12.80
C ASN A 48 5.17 -4.77 -14.19
N ILE A 49 5.64 -4.09 -15.25
CA ILE A 49 5.47 -4.53 -16.65
C ILE A 49 6.13 -5.89 -16.85
N SER A 50 7.39 -6.05 -16.44
CA SER A 50 8.12 -7.33 -16.53
C SER A 50 7.37 -8.48 -15.85
N ASN A 51 6.78 -8.25 -14.67
CA ASN A 51 5.97 -9.26 -13.98
C ASN A 51 4.70 -9.63 -14.76
N VAL A 52 4.10 -8.68 -15.49
CA VAL A 52 2.97 -8.97 -16.38
C VAL A 52 3.43 -9.79 -17.58
N LEU A 53 4.56 -9.43 -18.19
CA LEU A 53 5.10 -10.16 -19.35
C LEU A 53 5.47 -11.60 -19.00
N VAL A 54 6.15 -11.83 -17.86
CA VAL A 54 6.38 -13.19 -17.34
C VAL A 54 5.06 -13.95 -17.16
N HIS A 55 4.03 -13.29 -16.64
CA HIS A 55 2.71 -13.92 -16.48
C HIS A 55 2.07 -14.27 -17.82
N PHE A 56 2.27 -13.45 -18.85
CA PHE A 56 1.83 -13.72 -20.21
C PHE A 56 2.61 -14.87 -20.87
N LEU A 57 3.94 -14.88 -20.77
CA LEU A 57 4.77 -15.94 -21.35
C LEU A 57 4.39 -17.33 -20.79
N LEU A 58 4.04 -17.42 -19.51
CA LEU A 58 3.50 -18.66 -18.93
C LEU A 58 2.17 -19.11 -19.57
N TRP A 59 1.38 -18.20 -20.14
CA TRP A 59 0.17 -18.56 -20.89
C TRP A 59 0.51 -18.96 -22.32
N ASP A 60 1.45 -18.24 -22.94
CA ASP A 60 1.89 -18.49 -24.32
C ASP A 60 2.53 -19.88 -24.44
N GLU A 61 3.37 -20.27 -23.47
CA GLU A 61 3.94 -21.62 -23.36
C GLU A 61 2.90 -22.74 -23.18
N MET A 62 1.69 -22.40 -22.74
CA MET A 62 0.60 -23.37 -22.58
C MET A 62 -0.23 -23.56 -23.86
N GLN A 63 -0.04 -22.72 -24.87
CA GLN A 63 -0.70 -22.86 -26.16
C GLN A 63 0.00 -23.92 -27.02
N GLU A 64 -0.67 -24.39 -28.07
CA GLU A 64 -0.09 -25.37 -29.02
C GLU A 64 1.13 -24.79 -29.76
N GLN A 65 1.10 -23.50 -30.03
CA GLN A 65 2.17 -22.75 -30.68
C GLN A 65 2.31 -21.36 -30.02
N PRO A 66 3.54 -20.85 -29.82
CA PRO A 66 3.76 -19.48 -29.36
C PRO A 66 3.09 -18.44 -30.26
N PHE A 67 2.57 -17.37 -29.67
CA PHE A 67 1.82 -16.34 -30.41
C PHE A 67 2.61 -15.79 -31.59
N PHE A 68 3.90 -15.49 -31.42
CA PHE A 68 4.68 -14.86 -32.48
C PHE A 68 4.98 -15.83 -33.64
N GLU A 69 5.21 -17.11 -33.35
CA GLU A 69 5.39 -18.12 -34.41
C GLU A 69 4.10 -18.32 -35.22
N LYS A 70 2.95 -18.31 -34.54
CA LYS A 70 1.64 -18.33 -35.20
C LYS A 70 1.45 -17.10 -36.11
N VAL A 71 1.83 -15.91 -35.64
CA VAL A 71 1.76 -14.67 -36.44
C VAL A 71 2.62 -14.76 -37.70
N ILE A 72 3.88 -15.20 -37.58
CA ILE A 72 4.78 -15.36 -38.71
C ILE A 72 4.24 -16.40 -39.71
N GLY A 73 3.78 -17.56 -39.22
CA GLY A 73 3.23 -18.59 -40.09
C GLY A 73 2.00 -18.12 -40.89
N ILE A 74 1.14 -17.29 -40.29
CA ILE A 74 0.01 -16.66 -40.99
C ILE A 74 0.51 -15.65 -42.02
N ALA A 75 1.46 -14.78 -41.65
CA ALA A 75 1.98 -13.75 -42.54
C ALA A 75 2.72 -14.35 -43.75
N ASP A 76 3.56 -15.37 -43.54
CA ASP A 76 4.27 -16.08 -44.61
C ASP A 76 3.30 -16.75 -45.59
N ALA A 77 2.23 -17.37 -45.07
CA ALA A 77 1.20 -17.98 -45.90
C ALA A 77 0.42 -16.93 -46.71
N ASP A 78 0.12 -15.77 -46.10
CA ASP A 78 -0.57 -14.67 -46.76
C ASP A 78 0.27 -14.02 -47.87
N GLU A 79 1.59 -13.85 -47.67
CA GLU A 79 2.50 -13.31 -48.71
C GLU A 79 2.68 -14.28 -49.89
N ALA A 80 2.61 -15.59 -49.64
CA ALA A 80 2.67 -16.61 -50.68
C ALA A 80 1.36 -16.78 -51.45
N ALA A 81 0.23 -16.30 -50.91
CA ALA A 81 -1.09 -16.45 -51.50
C ALA A 81 -1.32 -15.46 -52.66
N PRO A 82 -2.12 -15.82 -53.68
CA PRO A 82 -2.52 -14.87 -54.72
C PRO A 82 -3.32 -13.70 -54.12
N ALA A 83 -3.10 -12.48 -54.61
CA ALA A 83 -3.76 -11.26 -54.12
C ALA A 83 -5.31 -11.33 -54.09
N SER A 84 -5.92 -12.21 -54.89
CA SER A 84 -7.37 -12.44 -54.92
C SER A 84 -7.91 -13.23 -53.71
N GLN A 85 -7.05 -13.87 -52.92
CA GLN A 85 -7.42 -14.65 -51.73
C GLN A 85 -7.04 -13.94 -50.42
N PHE A 86 -6.47 -12.74 -50.51
CA PHE A 86 -6.04 -11.99 -49.34
C PHE A 86 -7.23 -11.56 -48.48
N SER A 87 -7.21 -11.95 -47.20
CA SER A 87 -8.20 -11.56 -46.20
C SER A 87 -7.47 -11.08 -44.96
N LEU A 88 -8.11 -10.25 -44.14
CA LEU A 88 -7.44 -9.74 -42.94
C LEU A 88 -7.16 -10.91 -41.97
N PRO A 89 -5.89 -11.14 -41.58
CA PRO A 89 -5.53 -12.28 -40.76
C PRO A 89 -6.11 -12.21 -39.35
N GLU A 90 -6.51 -13.36 -38.83
CA GLU A 90 -6.97 -13.51 -37.44
C GLU A 90 -5.82 -14.05 -36.57
N PHE A 91 -5.00 -13.15 -36.03
CA PHE A 91 -3.89 -13.54 -35.14
C PHE A 91 -4.34 -14.07 -33.78
N LEU A 92 -5.45 -13.56 -33.25
CA LEU A 92 -6.00 -13.98 -31.96
C LEU A 92 -7.52 -14.11 -32.02
N SER A 93 -8.00 -15.33 -31.82
CA SER A 93 -9.42 -15.63 -31.79
C SER A 93 -10.10 -15.11 -30.52
N THR A 94 -11.42 -14.98 -30.58
CA THR A 94 -12.21 -14.59 -29.40
C THR A 94 -12.10 -15.61 -28.25
N LEU A 95 -11.89 -16.90 -28.56
CA LEU A 95 -11.72 -17.94 -27.55
C LEU A 95 -10.36 -17.84 -26.86
N GLU A 96 -9.29 -17.65 -27.63
CA GLU A 96 -7.94 -17.43 -27.10
C GLU A 96 -7.90 -16.17 -26.24
N ALA A 97 -8.53 -15.08 -26.67
CA ALA A 97 -8.61 -13.85 -25.88
C ALA A 97 -9.37 -14.03 -24.55
N ARG A 98 -10.44 -14.85 -24.53
CA ARG A 98 -11.15 -15.21 -23.29
C ARG A 98 -10.28 -16.07 -22.38
N SER A 99 -9.54 -17.04 -22.94
CA SER A 99 -8.57 -17.86 -22.21
C SER A 99 -7.48 -16.99 -21.56
N LEU A 100 -6.87 -16.10 -22.33
CA LEU A 100 -5.88 -15.13 -21.87
C LEU A 100 -6.43 -14.22 -20.78
N ALA A 101 -7.67 -13.75 -20.92
CA ALA A 101 -8.30 -12.90 -19.92
C ALA A 101 -8.60 -13.64 -18.61
N HIS A 102 -9.00 -14.90 -18.69
CA HIS A 102 -9.12 -15.77 -17.52
C HIS A 102 -7.76 -15.97 -16.85
N HIS A 103 -6.71 -16.26 -17.62
CA HIS A 103 -5.35 -16.42 -17.13
C HIS A 103 -4.83 -15.16 -16.41
N CYS A 104 -5.07 -13.97 -16.99
CA CYS A 104 -4.69 -12.70 -16.37
C CYS A 104 -5.38 -12.44 -15.02
N LYS A 105 -6.52 -13.09 -14.74
CA LYS A 105 -7.27 -13.01 -13.48
C LYS A 105 -6.63 -13.87 -12.38
N LEU A 106 -5.91 -14.93 -12.72
CA LEU A 106 -5.29 -15.83 -11.76
C LEU A 106 -4.03 -15.24 -11.13
N GLN A 107 -3.75 -15.58 -9.87
CA GLN A 107 -2.45 -15.25 -9.28
C GLN A 107 -1.31 -16.03 -9.96
N THR A 108 -0.16 -15.37 -10.13
CA THR A 108 1.01 -15.97 -10.82
C THR A 108 1.54 -17.22 -10.09
N LYS A 109 1.43 -17.27 -8.75
CA LYS A 109 1.81 -18.46 -7.97
C LYS A 109 0.92 -19.68 -8.30
N ALA A 110 -0.39 -19.45 -8.43
CA ALA A 110 -1.34 -20.50 -8.78
C ALA A 110 -1.10 -21.03 -10.20
N VAL A 111 -0.80 -20.12 -11.14
CA VAL A 111 -0.40 -20.47 -12.51
C VAL A 111 0.88 -21.30 -12.53
N ARG A 112 1.95 -20.84 -11.86
CA ARG A 112 3.22 -21.58 -11.80
C ARG A 112 3.04 -22.98 -11.22
N ARG A 113 2.23 -23.15 -10.17
CA ARG A 113 1.90 -24.46 -9.61
C ARG A 113 1.27 -25.40 -10.65
N LYS A 114 0.31 -24.89 -11.45
CA LYS A 114 -0.32 -25.68 -12.52
C LYS A 114 0.67 -26.02 -13.64
N HIS A 115 1.55 -25.09 -13.97
CA HIS A 115 2.60 -25.29 -14.96
C HIS A 115 3.53 -26.44 -14.54
N THR A 116 4.02 -26.43 -13.30
CA THR A 116 4.87 -27.49 -12.73
C THR A 116 4.16 -28.85 -12.70
N GLN A 117 2.89 -28.88 -12.28
CA GLN A 117 2.09 -30.12 -12.26
C GLN A 117 1.88 -30.73 -13.66
N LYS A 118 1.74 -29.90 -14.69
CA LYS A 118 1.58 -30.36 -16.08
C LYS A 118 2.90 -30.94 -16.62
N THR A 119 4.04 -30.32 -16.31
CA THR A 119 5.38 -30.82 -16.70
C THR A 119 5.80 -32.09 -15.93
N GLU A 120 5.37 -32.25 -14.67
CA GLU A 120 5.67 -33.43 -13.84
C GLU A 120 4.67 -34.58 -14.01
N SER A 121 3.64 -34.42 -14.86
CA SER A 121 2.52 -35.37 -15.02
C SER A 121 2.91 -36.78 -15.52
N ASN A 122 4.19 -37.02 -15.83
CA ASN A 122 4.73 -38.38 -16.02
C ASN A 122 4.95 -39.16 -14.70
N VAL A 123 4.75 -38.54 -13.53
CA VAL A 123 4.82 -39.22 -12.22
C VAL A 123 3.45 -39.19 -11.55
N ILE A 124 2.74 -40.32 -11.61
CA ILE A 124 1.42 -40.50 -10.97
C ILE A 124 1.63 -40.64 -9.45
N SER A 125 1.36 -39.58 -8.69
CA SER A 125 1.21 -39.67 -7.24
C SER A 125 -0.12 -40.33 -6.89
N MET A 126 -0.09 -41.60 -6.46
CA MET A 126 -1.26 -42.37 -6.00
C MET A 126 -1.99 -41.75 -4.79
N ARG A 127 -1.45 -40.68 -4.18
CA ARG A 127 -2.05 -39.99 -3.02
C ARG A 127 -3.10 -38.93 -3.40
N ALA A 128 -3.27 -38.63 -4.69
CA ALA A 128 -4.16 -37.57 -5.19
C ALA A 128 -5.62 -38.01 -5.44
N GLN A 129 -6.00 -39.27 -5.15
CA GLN A 129 -7.33 -39.81 -5.44
C GLN A 129 -8.40 -39.55 -4.35
N LEU A 130 -8.07 -38.82 -3.28
CA LEU A 130 -9.11 -38.31 -2.39
C LEU A 130 -9.73 -37.06 -3.02
N PRO A 131 -11.08 -36.95 -3.13
CA PRO A 131 -11.73 -35.72 -3.57
C PRO A 131 -11.56 -34.66 -2.48
N SER A 132 -10.37 -34.06 -2.40
CA SER A 132 -10.20 -32.81 -1.67
C SER A 132 -11.01 -31.78 -2.45
N SER A 133 -11.92 -31.06 -1.79
CA SER A 133 -12.53 -29.87 -2.33
C SER A 133 -11.41 -28.97 -2.88
N VAL A 134 -11.25 -28.94 -4.20
CA VAL A 134 -10.19 -28.14 -4.83
C VAL A 134 -10.55 -26.70 -4.57
N ALA A 135 -9.87 -26.08 -3.61
CA ALA A 135 -10.09 -24.68 -3.29
C ALA A 135 -9.93 -23.87 -4.59
N PRO A 136 -10.88 -22.96 -4.90
CA PRO A 136 -10.82 -22.18 -6.13
C PRO A 136 -9.50 -21.42 -6.20
N ASP A 137 -8.92 -21.35 -7.40
CA ASP A 137 -7.64 -20.65 -7.58
C ASP A 137 -7.74 -19.20 -7.13
N GLU A 138 -6.72 -18.75 -6.42
CA GLU A 138 -6.66 -17.37 -5.96
C GLU A 138 -6.60 -16.39 -7.14
N VAL A 139 -7.47 -15.38 -7.09
CA VAL A 139 -7.60 -14.36 -8.13
C VAL A 139 -7.00 -13.03 -7.71
N VAL A 140 -6.55 -12.24 -8.69
CA VAL A 140 -6.06 -10.88 -8.47
C VAL A 140 -7.20 -9.86 -8.42
N GLY A 141 -6.95 -8.71 -7.77
CA GLY A 141 -7.91 -7.61 -7.75
C GLY A 141 -8.17 -7.00 -9.14
N VAL A 142 -9.36 -6.42 -9.31
CA VAL A 142 -9.86 -5.85 -10.59
C VAL A 142 -8.87 -4.86 -11.23
N LYS A 143 -8.17 -4.04 -10.42
CA LYS A 143 -7.18 -3.08 -10.90
C LYS A 143 -5.99 -3.78 -11.58
N LEU A 144 -5.42 -4.81 -10.93
CA LEU A 144 -4.28 -5.57 -11.46
C LEU A 144 -4.70 -6.39 -12.68
N HIS A 145 -5.89 -6.99 -12.66
CA HIS A 145 -6.42 -7.74 -13.81
C HIS A 145 -6.54 -6.85 -15.07
N ARG A 146 -7.11 -5.65 -14.93
CA ARG A 146 -7.21 -4.69 -16.04
C ARG A 146 -5.84 -4.20 -16.52
N HIS A 147 -4.90 -3.98 -15.59
CA HIS A 147 -3.55 -3.58 -15.93
C HIS A 147 -2.83 -4.67 -16.74
N ARG A 148 -2.92 -5.94 -16.31
CA ARG A 148 -2.38 -7.08 -17.04
C ARG A 148 -2.90 -7.13 -18.47
N LEU A 149 -4.22 -7.10 -18.64
CA LEU A 149 -4.86 -7.09 -19.96
C LEU A 149 -4.40 -5.92 -20.85
N LYS A 150 -4.18 -4.73 -20.25
CA LYS A 150 -3.67 -3.56 -20.98
C LYS A 150 -2.28 -3.82 -21.53
N VAL A 151 -1.35 -4.21 -20.65
CA VAL A 151 0.06 -4.38 -20.99
C VAL A 151 0.23 -5.53 -21.98
N VAL A 152 -0.48 -6.64 -21.80
CA VAL A 152 -0.43 -7.77 -22.75
C VAL A 152 -0.96 -7.36 -24.12
N ALA A 153 -2.08 -6.63 -24.18
CA ALA A 153 -2.61 -6.16 -25.46
C ALA A 153 -1.63 -5.22 -26.19
N GLU A 154 -0.96 -4.33 -25.45
CA GLU A 154 0.08 -3.45 -26.00
C GLU A 154 1.32 -4.24 -26.45
N PHE A 155 1.71 -5.27 -25.70
CA PHE A 155 2.84 -6.13 -26.04
C PHE A 155 2.59 -6.98 -27.30
N LEU A 156 1.41 -7.62 -27.42
CA LEU A 156 1.05 -8.38 -28.61
C LEU A 156 0.99 -7.50 -29.86
N HIS A 157 0.39 -6.31 -29.74
CA HIS A 157 0.38 -5.33 -30.83
C HIS A 157 1.81 -4.95 -31.25
N PHE A 158 2.67 -4.67 -30.27
CA PHE A 158 4.06 -4.32 -30.52
C PHE A 158 4.83 -5.42 -31.28
N MET A 159 4.65 -6.68 -30.89
CA MET A 159 5.29 -7.81 -31.58
C MET A 159 4.89 -7.88 -33.06
N VAL A 160 3.61 -7.65 -33.38
CA VAL A 160 3.12 -7.64 -34.77
C VAL A 160 3.67 -6.45 -35.56
N ASP A 161 3.58 -5.23 -35.00
CA ASP A 161 4.10 -3.99 -35.61
C ASP A 161 5.58 -4.12 -35.97
N VAL A 162 6.41 -4.54 -35.00
CA VAL A 162 7.85 -4.64 -35.21
C VAL A 162 8.22 -5.86 -36.04
N GLY A 163 7.61 -7.01 -35.77
CA GLY A 163 7.96 -8.28 -36.40
C GLY A 163 7.60 -8.37 -37.88
N LEU A 164 6.50 -7.72 -38.30
CA LEU A 164 6.00 -7.79 -39.67
C LEU A 164 6.30 -6.53 -40.50
N ARG A 165 7.11 -5.61 -40.00
CA ARG A 165 7.41 -4.32 -40.66
C ARG A 165 7.99 -4.45 -42.08
N HIS A 166 8.70 -5.54 -42.34
CA HIS A 166 9.35 -5.80 -43.63
C HIS A 166 8.45 -6.52 -44.65
N TYR A 167 7.23 -6.91 -44.26
CA TYR A 167 6.32 -7.64 -45.13
C TYR A 167 5.56 -6.67 -46.04
N SER A 168 5.20 -7.13 -47.25
CA SER A 168 4.54 -6.32 -48.28
C SER A 168 3.18 -5.81 -47.80
N HIS A 169 2.44 -6.64 -47.07
CA HIS A 169 1.09 -6.32 -46.57
C HIS A 169 1.07 -5.70 -45.16
N TYR A 170 2.18 -5.08 -44.71
CA TYR A 170 2.34 -4.53 -43.36
C TYR A 170 1.14 -3.71 -42.83
N ALA A 171 0.56 -2.82 -43.64
CA ALA A 171 -0.57 -1.99 -43.21
C ALA A 171 -1.77 -2.84 -42.73
N TYR A 172 -2.03 -3.96 -43.39
CA TYR A 172 -3.10 -4.89 -43.02
C TYR A 172 -2.76 -5.67 -41.74
N TYR A 173 -1.49 -6.06 -41.57
CA TYR A 173 -1.04 -6.70 -40.34
C TYR A 173 -1.14 -5.77 -39.14
N LEU A 174 -0.90 -4.48 -39.33
CA LEU A 174 -1.09 -3.47 -38.30
C LEU A 174 -2.56 -3.31 -37.92
N ASP A 175 -3.49 -3.32 -38.89
CA ASP A 175 -4.92 -3.33 -38.62
C ASP A 175 -5.37 -4.60 -37.85
N ALA A 176 -4.83 -5.76 -38.22
CA ALA A 176 -5.05 -7.00 -37.50
C ALA A 176 -4.50 -6.93 -36.05
N ALA A 177 -3.34 -6.31 -35.84
CA ALA A 177 -2.76 -6.07 -34.51
C ALA A 177 -3.68 -5.19 -33.63
N GLU A 178 -4.25 -4.13 -34.20
CA GLU A 178 -5.20 -3.28 -33.47
C GLU A 178 -6.48 -4.06 -33.15
N LYS A 179 -6.96 -4.96 -34.04
CA LYS A 179 -8.06 -5.88 -33.72
C LYS A 179 -7.73 -6.80 -32.54
N VAL A 180 -6.54 -7.40 -32.49
CA VAL A 180 -6.09 -8.23 -31.34
C VAL A 180 -6.22 -7.45 -30.04
N LYS A 181 -5.69 -6.22 -30.02
CA LYS A 181 -5.74 -5.34 -28.85
C LYS A 181 -7.18 -5.02 -28.45
N GLN A 182 -8.06 -4.71 -29.38
CA GLN A 182 -9.48 -4.45 -29.10
C GLN A 182 -10.19 -5.68 -28.53
N VAL A 183 -9.94 -6.87 -29.07
CA VAL A 183 -10.55 -8.13 -28.59
C VAL A 183 -10.15 -8.42 -27.14
N ILE A 184 -8.88 -8.17 -26.76
CA ILE A 184 -8.39 -8.33 -25.39
C ILE A 184 -8.99 -7.27 -24.45
N ILE A 185 -9.02 -6.01 -24.88
CA ILE A 185 -9.55 -4.90 -24.06
C ILE A 185 -11.05 -5.09 -23.77
N LYS A 186 -11.81 -5.66 -24.70
CA LYS A 186 -13.22 -6.02 -24.50
C LYS A 186 -13.43 -7.03 -23.36
N GLN A 187 -12.44 -7.85 -23.02
CA GLN A 187 -12.52 -8.80 -21.90
C GLN A 187 -12.31 -8.15 -20.52
N ARG A 188 -12.04 -6.85 -20.44
CA ARG A 188 -11.78 -6.17 -19.16
C ARG A 188 -13.02 -6.25 -18.25
N PRO A 189 -12.85 -6.61 -16.96
CA PRO A 189 -13.96 -6.57 -16.02
C PRO A 189 -14.51 -5.14 -15.90
N LYS A 190 -15.84 -4.99 -15.79
CA LYS A 190 -16.47 -3.69 -15.53
C LYS A 190 -15.82 -3.04 -14.31
N ARG A 191 -15.56 -1.73 -14.38
CA ARG A 191 -15.13 -0.98 -13.19
C ARG A 191 -16.23 -1.16 -12.15
N GLN A 192 -15.92 -1.76 -11.00
CA GLN A 192 -16.79 -1.56 -9.84
C GLN A 192 -16.85 -0.05 -9.64
N GLY A 193 -18.06 0.52 -9.66
CA GLY A 193 -18.25 1.93 -9.37
C GLY A 193 -17.49 2.26 -8.09
N ALA A 194 -16.83 3.41 -8.06
CA ALA A 194 -16.23 3.87 -6.83
C ALA A 194 -17.37 4.09 -5.83
N ARG A 195 -17.73 3.06 -5.04
CA ARG A 195 -18.19 3.33 -3.68
C ARG A 195 -17.02 4.09 -3.10
N ALA A 196 -17.15 5.41 -3.04
CA ALA A 196 -16.23 6.27 -2.33
C ALA A 196 -16.25 5.76 -0.89
N LYS A 197 -15.42 4.76 -0.59
CA LYS A 197 -14.96 4.55 0.77
C LYS A 197 -14.35 5.89 1.08
N ARG A 198 -15.04 6.71 1.88
CA ARG A 198 -14.45 7.86 2.53
C ARG A 198 -13.14 7.32 3.10
N ASN A 199 -12.03 7.75 2.54
CA ASN A 199 -10.70 7.20 2.81
C ASN A 199 -10.28 7.71 4.18
N ASP A 200 -10.94 7.23 5.23
CA ASP A 200 -10.69 7.65 6.61
C ASP A 200 -9.21 7.43 6.93
N PRO A 201 -8.42 8.51 7.12
CA PRO A 201 -7.00 8.39 7.46
C PRO A 201 -6.78 7.60 8.75
N ASP A 202 -7.71 7.68 9.69
CA ASP A 202 -7.59 7.07 11.02
C ASP A 202 -7.68 5.54 10.95
N LYS A 203 -8.24 4.99 9.86
CA LYS A 203 -8.26 3.53 9.59
C LYS A 203 -7.03 3.05 8.80
N LYS A 204 -6.02 3.89 8.61
CA LYS A 204 -4.81 3.54 7.83
C LYS A 204 -3.62 3.13 8.70
N ALA A 205 -3.62 3.47 9.98
CA ALA A 205 -2.61 3.07 10.94
C ALA A 205 -3.24 2.69 12.28
N PRO A 206 -2.53 1.94 13.12
CA PRO A 206 -2.87 1.83 14.53
C PRO A 206 -2.99 3.19 15.22
N PRO A 207 -3.66 3.25 16.37
CA PRO A 207 -3.62 4.40 17.27
C PRO A 207 -2.18 4.75 17.71
N PRO A 208 -1.86 6.03 18.02
CA PRO A 208 -0.52 6.46 18.40
C PRO A 208 0.09 5.71 19.59
N GLU A 209 -0.75 5.27 20.52
CA GLU A 209 -0.38 4.51 21.73
C GLU A 209 0.34 3.21 21.37
N VAL A 210 -0.04 2.58 20.23
CA VAL A 210 0.63 1.39 19.71
C VAL A 210 2.04 1.71 19.22
N PHE A 211 2.27 2.90 18.66
CA PHE A 211 3.60 3.30 18.20
C PHE A 211 4.52 3.70 19.36
N GLU A 212 3.96 4.32 20.40
CA GLU A 212 4.68 4.59 21.65
C GLU A 212 5.15 3.29 22.30
N GLU A 213 4.27 2.28 22.36
CA GLU A 213 4.63 0.96 22.88
C GLU A 213 5.66 0.24 22.00
N ILE A 214 5.54 0.35 20.67
CA ILE A 214 6.57 -0.14 19.75
C ILE A 214 7.93 0.51 20.06
N MET A 215 7.97 1.82 20.33
CA MET A 215 9.22 2.50 20.69
C MET A 215 9.80 1.96 22.00
N ARG A 216 8.96 1.71 23.01
CA ARG A 216 9.38 1.10 24.29
C ARG A 216 9.97 -0.30 24.10
N ILE A 217 9.29 -1.16 23.34
CA ILE A 217 9.74 -2.54 23.06
C ILE A 217 10.99 -2.55 22.18
N ALA A 218 11.11 -1.60 21.25
CA ALA A 218 12.25 -1.50 20.34
C ALA A 218 13.55 -1.09 21.03
N GLU A 219 13.47 -0.49 22.22
CA GLU A 219 14.64 -0.03 23.00
C GLU A 219 15.67 -1.16 23.16
N PRO A 220 16.98 -0.91 22.97
CA PRO A 220 17.95 -2.00 22.95
C PRO A 220 18.07 -2.78 24.25
N GLU A 221 17.83 -2.15 25.40
CA GLU A 221 17.88 -2.81 26.71
C GLU A 221 16.56 -3.48 27.10
N CYS A 222 15.50 -3.36 26.27
CA CYS A 222 14.22 -3.98 26.58
C CYS A 222 14.31 -5.51 26.48
N ILE A 223 13.82 -6.19 27.53
CA ILE A 223 13.78 -7.66 27.60
C ILE A 223 12.86 -8.25 26.52
N ASP A 224 11.75 -7.56 26.24
CA ASP A 224 10.76 -7.96 25.23
C ASP A 224 11.21 -7.64 23.80
N ASN A 225 12.41 -7.07 23.61
CA ASN A 225 12.88 -6.68 22.29
C ASN A 225 13.03 -7.93 21.38
N PRO A 226 12.29 -8.01 20.26
CA PRO A 226 12.30 -9.20 19.42
C PRO A 226 13.58 -9.34 18.60
N PHE A 227 14.49 -8.37 18.62
CA PHE A 227 15.71 -8.37 17.82
C PHE A 227 16.90 -8.95 18.57
N THR A 228 17.75 -9.69 17.84
CA THR A 228 19.00 -10.23 18.37
C THR A 228 20.00 -9.09 18.60
N ALA A 229 20.89 -9.21 19.59
CA ALA A 229 21.89 -8.19 19.95
C ALA A 229 22.62 -7.59 18.72
N LEU A 230 23.05 -8.43 17.78
CA LEU A 230 23.74 -8.03 16.54
C LEU A 230 23.02 -6.98 15.68
N VAL A 231 21.70 -6.84 15.80
CA VAL A 231 20.89 -5.97 14.92
C VAL A 231 20.00 -5.01 15.70
N ARG A 232 20.04 -5.07 17.03
CA ARG A 232 19.07 -4.41 17.89
C ARG A 232 19.21 -2.89 17.84
N GLU A 233 20.43 -2.38 17.99
CA GLU A 233 20.78 -0.96 17.90
C GLU A 233 20.33 -0.32 16.59
N ARG A 234 20.83 -0.84 15.45
CA ARG A 234 20.43 -0.35 14.14
C ARG A 234 18.91 -0.40 13.93
N ASN A 235 18.26 -1.48 14.36
CA ASN A 235 16.80 -1.61 14.15
C ASN A 235 16.02 -0.59 14.98
N TYR A 236 16.46 -0.31 16.21
CA TYR A 236 15.91 0.75 17.04
C TYR A 236 16.02 2.10 16.34
N LEU A 237 17.22 2.46 15.85
CA LEU A 237 17.45 3.69 15.09
C LEU A 237 16.55 3.82 13.87
N ILE A 238 16.39 2.76 13.08
CA ILE A 238 15.49 2.73 11.92
C ILE A 238 14.04 3.05 12.34
N ILE A 239 13.56 2.40 13.40
CA ILE A 239 12.20 2.61 13.91
C ILE A 239 12.06 4.03 14.45
N ARG A 240 13.06 4.53 15.18
CA ARG A 240 13.06 5.87 15.77
C ARG A 240 13.04 6.97 14.71
N VAL A 241 13.87 6.86 13.68
CA VAL A 241 13.85 7.82 12.55
C VAL A 241 12.48 7.83 11.87
N LEU A 242 11.88 6.66 11.60
CA LEU A 242 10.55 6.59 11.00
C LEU A 242 9.47 7.18 11.92
N TYR A 243 9.57 6.96 13.23
CA TYR A 243 8.65 7.48 14.24
C TYR A 243 8.72 9.01 14.35
N GLU A 244 9.91 9.59 14.46
CA GLU A 244 10.09 11.04 14.59
C GLU A 244 9.77 11.79 13.29
N THR A 245 10.20 11.27 12.14
CA THR A 245 10.15 12.03 10.87
C THR A 245 8.94 11.70 10.01
N GLY A 246 8.39 10.48 10.11
CA GLY A 246 7.35 9.98 9.20
C GLY A 246 7.81 9.85 7.73
N MET A 247 9.11 9.84 7.46
CA MET A 247 9.64 9.67 6.11
C MET A 247 9.25 8.31 5.52
N ARG A 248 9.25 8.19 4.18
CA ARG A 248 9.01 6.87 3.56
C ARG A 248 10.22 5.96 3.76
N VAL A 249 9.98 4.65 3.80
CA VAL A 249 11.07 3.65 3.85
C VAL A 249 12.04 3.77 2.67
N GLY A 250 11.58 4.21 1.49
CA GLY A 250 12.48 4.54 0.38
C GLY A 250 13.47 5.65 0.74
N GLU A 251 12.95 6.77 1.27
CA GLU A 251 13.76 7.90 1.74
C GLU A 251 14.77 7.45 2.81
N LEU A 252 14.31 6.71 3.82
CA LEU A 252 15.15 6.20 4.91
C LEU A 252 16.34 5.36 4.39
N LEU A 253 16.08 4.45 3.45
CA LEU A 253 17.10 3.53 2.95
C LEU A 253 18.06 4.20 1.96
N GLN A 254 17.69 5.35 1.41
CA GLN A 254 18.54 6.17 0.54
C GLN A 254 19.40 7.19 1.30
N LEU A 255 19.16 7.37 2.61
CA LEU A 255 20.00 8.26 3.42
C LEU A 255 21.45 7.81 3.38
N LYS A 256 22.35 8.78 3.15
CA LYS A 256 23.79 8.65 3.34
C LYS A 256 24.18 9.34 4.65
N VAL A 257 25.36 9.03 5.18
CA VAL A 257 25.90 9.69 6.38
C VAL A 257 25.99 11.21 6.18
N ALA A 258 26.33 11.65 4.97
CA ALA A 258 26.41 13.07 4.60
C ALA A 258 25.05 13.80 4.66
N ASP A 259 23.93 13.08 4.68
CA ASP A 259 22.58 13.65 4.78
C ASP A 259 22.19 13.99 6.22
N VAL A 260 22.98 13.58 7.21
CA VAL A 260 22.72 13.86 8.61
C VAL A 260 23.61 15.03 9.03
N ASN A 261 23.01 16.20 9.24
CA ASN A 261 23.70 17.32 9.83
C ASN A 261 23.63 17.22 11.35
N PHE A 262 24.67 16.65 11.95
CA PHE A 262 24.73 16.43 13.38
C PHE A 262 24.85 17.71 14.22
N ALA A 263 25.22 18.85 13.61
CA ALA A 263 25.30 20.13 14.32
C ALA A 263 23.96 20.86 14.29
N ALA A 264 23.27 20.84 13.14
CA ALA A 264 21.96 21.45 12.97
C ALA A 264 20.79 20.55 13.42
N GLN A 265 21.06 19.28 13.77
CA GLN A 265 20.06 18.28 14.14
C GLN A 265 19.01 18.07 13.03
N THR A 266 19.49 17.95 11.79
CA THR A 266 18.62 17.75 10.63
C THR A 266 19.02 16.53 9.81
N ILE A 267 18.02 15.91 9.18
CA ILE A 267 18.18 14.91 8.13
C ILE A 267 17.68 15.51 6.80
N SER A 268 18.56 15.56 5.82
CA SER A 268 18.27 16.01 4.46
C SER A 268 17.79 14.86 3.60
N ILE A 269 16.57 14.95 3.08
CA ILE A 269 16.05 13.97 2.13
C ILE A 269 16.36 14.47 0.72
N VAL A 270 17.30 13.78 0.07
CA VAL A 270 17.78 14.09 -1.29
C VAL A 270 17.33 13.00 -2.27
N ARG A 271 16.92 13.38 -3.47
CA ARG A 271 16.54 12.45 -4.54
C ARG A 271 17.78 12.01 -5.30
N ARG A 272 18.19 10.77 -5.07
CA ARG A 272 19.25 10.07 -5.82
C ARG A 272 18.64 8.92 -6.58
N HIS A 273 18.13 9.21 -7.77
CA HIS A 273 17.73 8.13 -8.68
C HIS A 273 18.97 7.62 -9.41
N ASP A 274 19.02 6.32 -9.62
CA ASP A 274 20.11 5.67 -10.32
C ASP A 274 21.47 5.93 -9.64
N ASP A 275 21.51 5.87 -8.29
CA ASP A 275 22.73 6.15 -7.53
C ASP A 275 23.82 5.12 -7.88
N PRO A 276 24.97 5.55 -8.47
CA PRO A 276 26.02 4.64 -8.90
C PRO A 276 26.80 4.02 -7.72
N GLU A 277 26.72 4.59 -6.51
CA GLU A 277 27.29 3.95 -5.32
C GLU A 277 26.47 2.72 -4.89
N ASP A 278 25.19 2.63 -5.26
CA ASP A 278 24.32 1.52 -4.87
C ASP A 278 24.38 0.36 -5.88
N ILE A 279 25.51 -0.32 -5.89
CA ILE A 279 25.78 -1.48 -6.75
C ILE A 279 25.12 -2.78 -6.24
N TRP A 280 24.57 -2.79 -5.02
CA TRP A 280 24.04 -4.01 -4.40
C TRP A 280 22.54 -4.17 -4.58
N ARG A 281 21.78 -3.07 -4.50
CA ARG A 281 20.32 -3.13 -4.51
C ARG A 281 19.85 -3.07 -5.94
N GLY A 282 19.58 -4.26 -6.48
CA GLY A 282 18.88 -4.41 -7.76
C GLY A 282 17.60 -3.58 -7.78
N LEU A 283 16.86 -3.48 -6.66
CA LEU A 283 15.74 -2.55 -6.47
C LEU A 283 16.15 -1.37 -5.60
N GLU A 284 16.31 -0.22 -6.23
CA GLU A 284 16.67 1.01 -5.56
C GLU A 284 15.50 1.56 -4.74
N PRO A 285 15.72 1.97 -3.48
CA PRO A 285 14.69 2.59 -2.65
C PRO A 285 14.39 4.06 -3.05
N ASN A 286 13.87 4.29 -4.25
CA ASN A 286 13.70 5.66 -4.76
C ASN A 286 12.69 6.52 -4.00
N ALA A 287 13.10 7.75 -3.70
CA ALA A 287 12.30 8.74 -2.99
C ALA A 287 11.19 9.28 -3.90
N LYS A 288 9.93 9.07 -3.51
CA LYS A 288 8.75 9.56 -4.24
C LYS A 288 8.35 10.98 -3.83
N THR A 289 8.83 11.45 -2.68
CA THR A 289 8.50 12.77 -2.12
C THR A 289 9.45 13.84 -2.60
N LEU A 290 9.06 15.10 -2.46
CA LEU A 290 9.97 16.23 -2.64
C LEU A 290 11.11 16.19 -1.61
N GLU A 291 12.23 16.80 -1.99
CA GLU A 291 13.38 17.02 -1.13
C GLU A 291 13.05 18.02 -0.03
N ARG A 292 13.66 17.84 1.13
CA ARG A 292 13.41 18.65 2.34
C ARG A 292 14.40 18.31 3.44
N ASP A 293 14.56 19.24 4.36
CA ASP A 293 15.26 19.02 5.62
C ASP A 293 14.25 18.79 6.74
N LEU A 294 14.46 17.71 7.50
CA LEU A 294 13.63 17.36 8.64
C LEU A 294 14.44 17.50 9.94
N PRO A 295 13.97 18.29 10.92
CA PRO A 295 14.59 18.33 12.22
C PRO A 295 14.38 17.00 12.96
N ILE A 296 15.39 16.61 13.73
CA ILE A 296 15.40 15.43 14.60
C ILE A 296 15.78 15.84 16.01
N SER A 297 15.44 15.00 17.00
CA SER A 297 15.84 15.24 18.39
C SER A 297 17.36 15.19 18.58
N LEU A 298 17.86 15.83 19.64
CA LEU A 298 19.27 15.75 20.02
C LEU A 298 19.66 14.30 20.33
N GLU A 299 18.79 13.60 21.06
CA GLU A 299 18.98 12.20 21.45
C GLU A 299 19.11 11.30 20.22
N LEU A 300 18.23 11.45 19.21
CA LEU A 300 18.34 10.70 17.96
C LEU A 300 19.62 11.07 17.19
N THR A 301 20.01 12.34 17.22
CA THR A 301 21.24 12.81 16.56
C THR A 301 22.48 12.13 17.14
N ASP A 302 22.56 12.03 18.46
CA ASP A 302 23.70 11.41 19.16
C ASP A 302 23.72 9.90 18.95
N LEU A 303 22.56 9.22 19.04
CA LEU A 303 22.47 7.79 18.73
C LEU A 303 22.87 7.48 17.28
N LEU A 304 22.48 8.32 16.32
CA LEU A 304 22.92 8.18 14.92
C LEU A 304 24.42 8.41 14.80
N ARG A 305 25.00 9.37 15.53
CA ARG A 305 26.43 9.65 15.54
C ARG A 305 27.21 8.44 16.02
N ASP A 306 26.80 7.86 17.16
CA ASP A 306 27.43 6.69 17.77
C ASP A 306 27.38 5.48 16.85
N TYR A 307 26.23 5.24 16.21
CA TYR A 307 26.10 4.20 15.19
C TYR A 307 27.03 4.43 14.00
N VAL A 308 27.14 5.67 13.51
CA VAL A 308 27.97 6.02 12.35
C VAL A 308 29.46 5.82 12.65
N ILE A 309 29.95 6.26 13.81
CA ILE A 309 31.38 6.15 14.18
C ILE A 309 31.75 4.75 14.69
N GLY A 310 30.78 4.00 15.22
CA GLY A 310 30.94 2.66 15.77
C GLY A 310 30.50 1.55 14.81
N GLU A 311 29.35 0.91 15.11
CA GLU A 311 28.89 -0.33 14.46
C GLU A 311 28.90 -0.23 12.93
N ARG A 312 28.36 0.87 12.37
CA ARG A 312 28.30 1.07 10.91
C ARG A 312 29.69 1.12 10.30
N ARG A 313 30.61 1.91 10.87
CA ARG A 313 31.97 2.08 10.35
C ARG A 313 32.70 0.75 10.26
N HIS A 314 32.64 -0.04 11.33
CA HIS A 314 33.28 -1.35 11.37
C HIS A 314 32.72 -2.29 10.30
N MET A 315 31.39 -2.30 10.10
CA MET A 315 30.77 -3.14 9.07
C MET A 315 31.14 -2.73 7.65
N VAL A 316 31.17 -1.43 7.34
CA VAL A 316 31.53 -0.93 6.00
C VAL A 316 33.01 -1.17 5.69
N GLN A 317 33.90 -1.11 6.69
CA GLN A 317 35.33 -1.38 6.53
C GLN A 317 35.66 -2.84 6.13
N VAL A 318 34.73 -3.78 6.29
CA VAL A 318 34.87 -5.16 5.82
C VAL A 318 34.75 -5.24 4.28
N LEU A 319 34.11 -4.26 3.64
CA LEU A 319 33.96 -4.23 2.20
C LEU A 319 35.28 -3.84 1.51
N PRO A 320 35.54 -4.34 0.28
CA PRO A 320 36.62 -3.81 -0.56
C PRO A 320 36.50 -2.30 -0.74
N ALA A 321 37.62 -1.59 -0.85
CA ALA A 321 37.63 -0.13 -1.01
C ALA A 321 36.82 0.34 -2.24
N SER A 322 36.82 -0.44 -3.33
CA SER A 322 36.02 -0.19 -4.54
C SER A 322 34.51 -0.35 -4.35
N GLN A 323 34.10 -0.92 -3.21
CA GLN A 323 32.72 -1.18 -2.82
C GLN A 323 32.33 -0.37 -1.56
N SER A 324 33.15 0.61 -1.15
CA SER A 324 32.78 1.50 -0.05
C SER A 324 31.65 2.44 -0.47
N HIS A 325 30.81 2.87 0.48
CA HIS A 325 29.65 3.70 0.18
C HIS A 325 29.20 4.60 1.34
N GLY A 326 28.42 5.63 1.00
CA GLY A 326 27.88 6.59 1.96
C GLY A 326 26.62 6.16 2.72
N PHE A 327 25.91 5.10 2.32
CA PHE A 327 24.59 4.74 2.90
C PHE A 327 24.58 4.59 4.43
N LEU A 328 23.61 5.20 5.09
CA LEU A 328 23.51 5.28 6.55
C LEU A 328 23.26 3.90 7.15
N PHE A 329 22.18 3.22 6.77
CA PHE A 329 21.79 1.94 7.36
C PHE A 329 22.32 0.74 6.56
N VAL A 330 23.10 -0.11 7.22
CA VAL A 330 23.75 -1.27 6.61
C VAL A 330 23.31 -2.60 7.22
N SER A 331 23.50 -3.69 6.47
CA SER A 331 23.19 -5.06 6.91
C SER A 331 24.31 -5.60 7.81
N SER A 332 23.93 -6.36 8.85
CA SER A 332 24.86 -6.92 9.84
C SER A 332 24.99 -8.46 9.76
N LYS A 333 24.39 -9.12 8.77
CA LYS A 333 24.35 -10.60 8.66
C LYS A 333 25.01 -11.10 7.37
N ASN A 334 24.27 -11.79 6.49
CA ASN A 334 24.83 -12.42 5.29
C ASN A 334 25.46 -11.42 4.29
N THR A 335 25.14 -10.14 4.42
CA THR A 335 25.61 -9.06 3.55
C THR A 335 26.23 -7.94 4.40
N VAL A 336 27.13 -8.30 5.33
CA VAL A 336 27.76 -7.34 6.26
C VAL A 336 28.28 -6.11 5.51
N GLY A 337 27.95 -4.93 6.02
CA GLY A 337 28.40 -3.66 5.46
C GLY A 337 27.57 -3.16 4.28
N GLN A 338 26.89 -4.03 3.52
CA GLN A 338 26.09 -3.61 2.37
C GLN A 338 24.85 -2.81 2.79
N PRO A 339 24.32 -1.91 1.94
CA PRO A 339 23.12 -1.13 2.23
C PRO A 339 21.91 -2.00 2.52
N LEU A 340 21.09 -1.59 3.50
CA LEU A 340 19.91 -2.34 3.87
C LEU A 340 18.85 -2.30 2.75
N SER A 341 18.28 -3.46 2.40
CA SER A 341 17.25 -3.58 1.36
C SER A 341 15.84 -3.28 1.89
N ILE A 342 14.92 -2.91 0.97
CA ILE A 342 13.48 -2.73 1.28
C ILE A 342 12.89 -3.99 1.91
N LYS A 343 13.30 -5.19 1.46
CA LYS A 343 12.82 -6.46 1.97
C LYS A 343 13.26 -6.68 3.42
N GLN A 344 14.51 -6.37 3.74
CA GLN A 344 15.02 -6.47 5.11
C GLN A 344 14.31 -5.49 6.04
N CYS A 345 14.16 -4.22 5.61
CA CYS A 345 13.43 -3.21 6.37
C CYS A 345 11.95 -3.58 6.57
N SER A 346 11.26 -4.05 5.52
CA SER A 346 9.88 -4.52 5.68
C SER A 346 9.76 -5.68 6.66
N LYS A 347 10.73 -6.61 6.65
CA LYS A 347 10.76 -7.76 7.55
C LYS A 347 11.00 -7.35 9.01
N LEU A 348 11.88 -6.37 9.27
CA LEU A 348 12.13 -5.89 10.63
C LEU A 348 10.88 -5.19 11.21
N LEU A 349 10.23 -4.31 10.43
CA LEU A 349 9.02 -3.61 10.87
C LEU A 349 7.86 -4.57 11.12
N LEU A 350 7.69 -5.57 10.25
CA LEU A 350 6.68 -6.62 10.47
C LEU A 350 6.99 -7.52 11.66
N LYS A 351 8.26 -7.69 12.02
CA LYS A 351 8.65 -8.51 13.18
C LYS A 351 8.19 -7.85 14.47
N ILE A 352 8.49 -6.57 14.65
CA ILE A 352 8.07 -5.83 15.86
C ILE A 352 6.56 -5.56 15.88
N ALA A 353 5.94 -5.29 14.73
CA ALA A 353 4.48 -5.12 14.65
C ALA A 353 3.68 -6.40 14.95
N ARG A 354 4.33 -7.56 15.06
CA ARG A 354 3.74 -8.85 15.43
C ARG A 354 4.36 -9.41 16.71
N ASP A 355 5.05 -8.56 17.47
CA ASP A 355 5.65 -8.97 18.72
C ASP A 355 4.57 -9.39 19.74
N LYS A 356 4.93 -10.33 20.61
CA LYS A 356 4.00 -10.86 21.62
C LYS A 356 3.72 -9.86 22.72
N GLY A 357 4.72 -9.12 23.20
CA GLY A 357 4.54 -8.08 24.21
C GLY A 357 3.63 -6.97 23.70
N LEU A 358 3.82 -6.56 22.44
CA LEU A 358 2.93 -5.60 21.79
C LEU A 358 1.50 -6.12 21.67
N ALA A 359 1.32 -7.39 21.28
CA ALA A 359 -0.01 -8.00 21.18
C ALA A 359 -0.72 -8.05 22.54
N SER A 360 0.00 -8.40 23.60
CA SER A 360 -0.52 -8.40 24.97
C SER A 360 -0.91 -7.01 25.45
N PHE A 361 -0.12 -5.97 25.15
CA PHE A 361 -0.47 -4.58 25.44
C PHE A 361 -1.76 -4.15 24.73
N ILE A 362 -1.87 -4.44 23.42
CA ILE A 362 -3.06 -4.10 22.62
C ILE A 362 -4.32 -4.75 23.19
N GLU A 363 -4.22 -6.01 23.63
CA GLU A 363 -5.33 -6.74 24.24
C GLU A 363 -5.69 -6.18 25.62
N ALA A 364 -4.70 -5.91 26.47
CA ALA A 364 -4.90 -5.37 27.81
C ALA A 364 -5.58 -3.99 27.81
N GLU A 365 -5.19 -3.12 26.89
CA GLU A 365 -5.75 -1.78 26.73
C GLU A 365 -7.06 -1.77 25.92
N GLY A 366 -7.53 -2.93 25.42
CA GLY A 366 -8.74 -3.03 24.60
C GLY A 366 -8.65 -2.26 23.28
N ILE A 367 -7.45 -2.09 22.73
CA ILE A 367 -7.20 -1.26 21.54
C ILE A 367 -7.61 -2.04 20.28
N LYS A 368 -8.52 -1.46 19.49
CA LYS A 368 -8.91 -2.05 18.21
C LYS A 368 -7.91 -1.71 17.11
N VAL A 369 -7.20 -2.72 16.61
CA VAL A 369 -6.21 -2.57 15.54
C VAL A 369 -6.68 -3.24 14.24
N ASP A 370 -7.14 -2.43 13.28
CA ASP A 370 -7.56 -2.92 11.95
C ASP A 370 -6.38 -3.22 11.01
N LYS A 371 -5.20 -2.63 11.27
CA LYS A 371 -4.00 -2.74 10.44
C LYS A 371 -2.74 -2.74 11.29
N LEU A 372 -1.76 -3.57 10.93
CA LEU A 372 -0.45 -3.60 11.59
C LEU A 372 0.38 -2.33 11.34
N ALA A 373 1.30 -2.05 12.26
CA ALA A 373 2.30 -0.98 12.19
C ALA A 373 3.39 -1.26 11.12
N SER A 374 2.97 -1.39 9.87
CA SER A 374 3.85 -1.51 8.71
C SER A 374 4.53 -0.18 8.36
N ALA A 375 5.51 -0.21 7.45
CA ALA A 375 6.27 0.96 6.96
C ALA A 375 5.45 2.24 6.73
N HIS A 376 4.32 2.16 6.03
CA HIS A 376 3.52 3.35 5.73
C HIS A 376 2.67 3.82 6.92
N ALA A 377 2.48 2.99 7.93
CA ALA A 377 1.71 3.30 9.12
C ALA A 377 2.41 4.36 9.99
N TYR A 378 3.75 4.33 10.10
CA TYR A 378 4.53 5.36 10.80
C TYR A 378 4.31 6.76 10.22
N ARG A 379 4.24 6.85 8.89
CA ARG A 379 3.93 8.12 8.22
C ARG A 379 2.52 8.60 8.52
N HIS A 380 1.54 7.69 8.56
CA HIS A 380 0.18 8.04 8.96
C HIS A 380 0.11 8.47 10.43
N ASN A 381 0.81 7.78 11.34
CA ASN A 381 0.95 8.17 12.73
C ASN A 381 1.53 9.59 12.86
N ARG A 382 2.63 9.88 12.16
CA ARG A 382 3.23 11.22 12.17
C ARG A 382 2.25 12.28 11.63
N ASN A 383 1.48 11.96 10.60
CA ASN A 383 0.43 12.87 10.13
C ASN A 383 -0.65 13.14 11.19
N ASN A 384 -1.07 12.12 11.94
CA ASN A 384 -2.04 12.26 13.02
C ASN A 384 -1.48 13.09 14.18
N LEU A 385 -0.21 12.87 14.55
CA LEU A 385 0.50 13.67 15.55
C LEU A 385 0.61 15.14 15.15
N ILE A 386 0.91 15.44 13.88
CA ILE A 386 0.92 16.82 13.37
C ILE A 386 -0.42 17.50 13.60
N SER A 387 -1.54 16.84 13.26
CA SER A 387 -2.87 17.40 13.51
C SER A 387 -3.11 17.64 15.00
N ARG A 388 -2.80 16.66 15.86
CA ARG A 388 -2.96 16.81 17.32
C ARG A 388 -2.16 17.99 17.88
N ILE A 389 -0.92 18.19 17.42
CA ILE A 389 -0.07 19.30 17.85
C ILE A 389 -0.64 20.64 17.39
N ILE A 390 -1.13 20.72 16.14
CA ILE A 390 -1.76 21.93 15.61
C ILE A 390 -3.04 22.27 16.40
N ASP A 391 -3.86 21.26 16.74
CA ASP A 391 -5.04 21.44 17.58
C ASP A 391 -4.71 21.99 18.97
N ILE A 392 -3.67 21.44 19.62
CA ILE A 392 -3.19 21.93 20.91
C ILE A 392 -2.70 23.37 20.79
N ASN A 393 -1.87 23.67 19.79
CA ASN A 393 -1.37 25.02 19.55
C ASN A 393 -2.52 26.02 19.34
N ASN A 394 -3.49 25.67 18.49
CA ASN A 394 -4.64 26.53 18.19
C ASN A 394 -5.57 26.72 19.40
N ARG A 395 -5.62 25.77 20.33
CA ARG A 395 -6.37 25.92 21.58
C ARG A 395 -5.64 26.86 22.54
N LEU A 396 -4.34 26.62 22.79
CA LEU A 396 -3.53 27.47 23.67
C LEU A 396 -3.43 28.91 23.16
N ALA A 397 -3.25 29.09 21.84
CA ALA A 397 -3.22 30.42 21.22
C ALA A 397 -4.53 31.20 21.43
N ARG A 398 -5.68 30.50 21.50
CA ARG A 398 -6.97 31.14 21.82
C ARG A 398 -7.10 31.49 23.30
N GLU A 399 -6.67 30.59 24.18
CA GLU A 399 -6.69 30.78 25.63
C GLU A 399 -5.77 31.93 26.07
N GLU A 400 -4.60 32.08 25.42
CA GLU A 400 -3.60 33.10 25.71
C GLU A 400 -3.77 34.40 24.89
N GLY A 401 -4.79 34.48 24.01
CA GLY A 401 -5.05 35.66 23.18
C GLY A 401 -4.07 35.89 22.02
N ARG A 402 -3.17 34.95 21.72
CA ARG A 402 -2.18 35.00 20.63
C ARG A 402 -2.80 34.63 19.28
N MET A 403 -3.68 35.47 18.75
CA MET A 403 -4.43 35.18 17.52
C MET A 403 -3.55 34.94 16.29
N ASP A 404 -2.38 35.59 16.20
CA ASP A 404 -1.44 35.44 15.08
C ASP A 404 -0.78 34.05 15.00
N ASP A 405 -0.77 33.31 16.11
CA ASP A 405 -0.16 31.99 16.19
C ASP A 405 -1.15 30.86 15.83
N ILE A 406 -2.41 31.19 15.54
CA ILE A 406 -3.41 30.23 15.09
C ILE A 406 -3.07 29.76 13.67
N ILE A 407 -2.93 28.46 13.52
CA ILE A 407 -2.66 27.78 12.25
C ILE A 407 -4.00 27.50 11.57
N SER A 408 -4.21 28.13 10.41
CA SER A 408 -5.38 27.86 9.56
C SER A 408 -5.25 26.51 8.85
N GLU A 409 -6.38 25.96 8.37
CA GLU A 409 -6.40 24.70 7.61
C GLU A 409 -5.48 24.74 6.38
N LYS A 410 -5.39 25.89 5.69
CA LYS A 410 -4.47 26.09 4.56
C LYS A 410 -3.01 26.05 4.99
N LYS A 411 -2.68 26.69 6.13
CA LYS A 411 -1.31 26.68 6.69
C LYS A 411 -0.94 25.29 7.18
N GLU A 412 -1.88 24.53 7.76
CA GLU A 412 -1.69 23.12 8.12
C GLU A 412 -1.36 22.26 6.88
N ILE A 413 -2.11 22.42 5.79
CA ILE A 413 -1.81 21.73 4.53
C ILE A 413 -0.39 22.05 4.07
N GLN A 414 0.01 23.32 4.05
CA GLN A 414 1.35 23.73 3.63
C GLN A 414 2.46 23.14 4.51
N ILE A 415 2.31 23.22 5.84
CA ILE A 415 3.23 22.61 6.81
C ILE A 415 3.34 21.11 6.56
N ARG A 416 2.20 20.43 6.38
CA ARG A 416 2.15 18.99 6.11
C ARG A 416 2.80 18.65 4.77
N MET A 417 2.53 19.43 3.72
CA MET A 417 3.15 19.24 2.41
C MET A 417 4.66 19.34 2.48
N TYR A 418 5.18 20.34 3.21
CA TYR A 418 6.62 20.46 3.46
C TYR A 418 7.14 19.24 4.23
N ILE A 419 6.66 18.97 5.45
CA ILE A 419 7.16 17.89 6.32
C ILE A 419 7.05 16.51 5.66
N MET A 420 5.99 16.27 4.88
CA MET A 420 5.76 14.99 4.23
C MET A 420 6.37 14.96 2.81
N GLY A 421 6.78 16.08 2.24
CA GLY A 421 7.21 16.20 0.84
C GLY A 421 6.11 15.78 -0.15
N HIS A 422 4.85 16.15 0.12
CA HIS A 422 3.75 15.93 -0.83
C HIS A 422 3.82 16.95 -1.97
N SER A 423 3.71 16.48 -3.21
CA SER A 423 3.65 17.35 -4.39
C SER A 423 2.24 17.85 -4.70
N ASP A 424 1.21 17.22 -4.14
CA ASP A 424 -0.21 17.54 -4.38
C ASP A 424 -0.92 17.74 -3.04
N GLU A 425 -1.63 18.87 -2.93
CA GLU A 425 -2.43 19.29 -1.80
C GLU A 425 -3.50 18.27 -1.44
N LYS A 426 -4.08 17.58 -2.43
CA LYS A 426 -5.10 16.53 -2.21
C LYS A 426 -4.63 15.40 -1.29
N SER A 427 -3.33 15.15 -1.24
CA SER A 427 -2.75 14.13 -0.35
C SER A 427 -2.74 14.58 1.12
N ALA A 428 -2.70 15.89 1.35
CA ALA A 428 -2.75 16.52 2.66
C ALA A 428 -4.21 16.80 3.10
N GLU A 429 -5.08 17.26 2.19
CA GLU A 429 -6.50 17.58 2.45
C GLU A 429 -7.28 16.46 3.16
N VAL A 430 -6.95 15.19 2.89
CA VAL A 430 -7.64 14.05 3.50
C VAL A 430 -7.55 14.09 5.03
N TYR A 431 -6.50 14.71 5.60
CA TYR A 431 -6.34 14.87 7.04
C TYR A 431 -7.20 15.99 7.61
N ASN A 432 -7.46 17.05 6.85
CA ASN A 432 -8.36 18.13 7.29
C ASN A 432 -9.82 17.66 7.35
N LEU A 433 -10.21 16.65 6.55
CA LEU A 433 -11.53 16.03 6.64
C LEU A 433 -11.85 15.51 8.05
N ARG A 434 -10.82 15.25 8.88
CA ARG A 434 -10.98 14.92 10.29
C ARG A 434 -11.62 16.07 11.07
N HIS A 435 -11.16 17.32 10.92
CA HIS A 435 -11.80 18.47 11.58
C HIS A 435 -13.25 18.62 11.16
N THR A 436 -13.56 18.43 9.88
CA THR A 436 -14.95 18.46 9.40
C THR A 436 -15.79 17.36 10.02
N LYS A 437 -15.25 16.13 10.12
CA LYS A 437 -15.92 14.98 10.74
C LYS A 437 -16.14 15.19 12.24
N GLU A 438 -15.10 15.54 12.98
CA GLU A 438 -15.16 15.80 14.43
C GLU A 438 -16.10 16.97 14.75
N SER A 439 -16.07 18.03 13.94
CA SER A 439 -17.00 19.17 14.08
C SER A 439 -18.44 18.75 13.82
N ALA A 440 -18.69 17.96 12.77
CA ALA A 440 -20.03 17.45 12.46
C ALA A 440 -20.55 16.50 13.54
N GLU A 441 -19.69 15.62 14.07
CA GLU A 441 -20.02 14.72 15.19
C GLU A 441 -20.32 15.53 16.45
N LYS A 442 -19.52 16.54 16.78
CA LYS A 442 -19.75 17.41 17.93
C LYS A 442 -21.07 18.19 17.80
N ILE A 443 -21.36 18.76 16.64
CA ILE A 443 -22.63 19.45 16.36
C ILE A 443 -23.81 18.46 16.50
N SER A 444 -23.70 17.28 15.91
CA SER A 444 -24.74 16.24 16.02
C SER A 444 -24.98 15.82 17.47
N MET A 445 -23.93 15.66 18.27
CA MET A 445 -24.05 15.30 19.68
C MET A 445 -24.69 16.42 20.51
N THR A 446 -24.36 17.69 20.22
CA THR A 446 -25.02 18.84 20.86
C THR A 446 -26.50 18.89 20.49
N LEU A 447 -26.85 18.74 19.22
CA LEU A 447 -28.25 18.67 18.77
C LEU A 447 -29.02 17.53 19.43
N MET A 448 -28.42 16.33 19.52
CA MET A 448 -29.03 15.19 20.22
C MET A 448 -29.23 15.45 21.72
N LYS A 449 -28.29 16.13 22.38
CA LYS A 449 -28.44 16.52 23.79
C LYS A 449 -29.57 17.53 23.97
N GLU A 450 -29.62 18.55 23.11
CA GLU A 450 -30.69 19.56 23.14
C GLU A 450 -32.07 18.94 22.85
N GLU A 451 -32.18 18.02 21.89
CA GLU A 451 -33.41 17.28 21.61
C GLU A 451 -33.79 16.39 22.80
N SER A 452 -32.83 15.69 23.41
CA SER A 452 -33.07 14.88 24.61
C SER A 452 -33.57 15.72 25.78
N GLU A 453 -32.99 16.92 25.99
CA GLU A 453 -33.43 17.86 27.02
C GLU A 453 -34.83 18.43 26.75
N LYS A 454 -35.15 18.75 25.48
CA LYS A 454 -36.50 19.17 25.08
C LYS A 454 -37.53 18.06 25.32
N MET A 455 -37.19 16.81 24.97
CA MET A 455 -38.05 15.65 25.22
C MET A 455 -38.23 15.38 26.72
N ARG A 456 -37.18 15.53 27.54
CA ARG A 456 -37.28 15.44 29.01
C ARG A 456 -38.20 16.53 29.59
N LYS A 457 -38.07 17.78 29.13
CA LYS A 457 -38.95 18.89 29.56
C LYS A 457 -40.39 18.69 29.11
N PHE A 458 -40.61 18.15 27.90
CA PHE A 458 -41.96 17.84 27.41
C PHE A 458 -42.61 16.73 28.23
N ASN A 459 -41.92 15.62 28.49
CA ASN A 459 -42.42 14.54 29.34
C ASN A 459 -42.62 14.98 30.80
N GLY A 460 -41.76 15.86 31.33
CA GLY A 460 -41.94 16.46 32.66
C GLY A 460 -43.22 17.31 32.75
N LYS A 461 -43.51 18.13 31.74
CA LYS A 461 -44.76 18.91 31.68
C LYS A 461 -46.00 18.03 31.53
N VAL A 462 -45.93 16.95 30.77
CA VAL A 462 -47.05 15.98 30.64
C VAL A 462 -47.32 15.30 31.97
N ASN A 463 -46.29 14.93 32.73
CA ASN A 463 -46.45 14.35 34.06
C ASN A 463 -46.97 15.35 35.10
N GLU A 464 -46.53 16.61 35.09
CA GLU A 464 -47.08 17.66 35.96
C GLU A 464 -48.56 17.93 35.67
N VAL A 465 -48.96 18.00 34.40
CA VAL A 465 -50.37 18.18 34.01
C VAL A 465 -51.22 16.98 34.43
N ALA A 466 -50.70 15.75 34.28
CA ALA A 466 -51.38 14.54 34.72
C ALA A 466 -51.49 14.45 36.26
N GLU A 467 -50.48 14.88 37.01
CA GLU A 467 -50.53 14.96 38.48
C GLU A 467 -51.49 16.04 38.97
N ASP A 468 -51.55 17.21 38.32
CA ASP A 468 -52.49 18.27 38.67
C ASP A 468 -53.94 17.91 38.34
N GLU A 469 -54.18 17.17 37.24
CA GLU A 469 -55.50 16.59 36.95
C GLU A 469 -55.87 15.52 37.99
N LEU A 470 -54.93 14.63 38.36
CA LEU A 470 -55.17 13.64 39.42
C LEU A 470 -55.50 14.31 40.76
N LYS A 471 -54.78 15.38 41.14
CA LYS A 471 -55.03 16.14 42.39
C LYS A 471 -56.39 16.82 42.39
N LYS A 472 -56.92 17.25 41.23
CA LYS A 472 -58.29 17.77 41.11
C LYS A 472 -59.37 16.69 41.24
N LEU A 473 -59.04 15.43 40.92
CA LEU A 473 -59.95 14.28 41.06
C LEU A 473 -60.00 13.70 42.49
N ILE A 474 -58.97 13.90 43.32
CA ILE A 474 -58.90 13.35 44.68
C ILE A 474 -60.02 13.85 45.62
N PRO A 475 -60.47 15.11 45.61
CA PRO A 475 -61.61 15.56 46.42
C PRO A 475 -62.97 14.98 45.97
N SER A 476 -63.09 14.52 44.71
CA SER A 476 -64.33 13.95 44.16
C SER A 476 -64.50 12.46 44.50
N VAL A 477 -63.41 11.73 44.74
CA VAL A 477 -63.48 10.28 45.04
C VAL A 477 -63.60 10.02 46.54
N LEU A 478 -63.07 10.92 47.39
CA LEU A 478 -63.20 10.81 48.86
C LEU A 478 -64.54 11.34 49.40
N GLY A 479 -65.26 12.21 48.66
CA GLY A 479 -66.60 12.67 49.01
C GLY A 479 -67.72 11.65 48.73
N VAL A 480 -67.50 10.71 47.80
CA VAL A 480 -68.49 9.68 47.43
C VAL A 480 -68.32 8.39 48.26
N ALA A 481 -67.16 8.18 48.88
CA ALA A 481 -66.89 7.02 49.72
C ALA A 481 -67.47 7.12 51.16
N TYR A 482 -67.91 8.30 51.61
CA TYR A 482 -68.55 8.49 52.92
C TYR A 482 -70.10 8.48 52.87
N GLU A 483 -70.74 8.59 51.70
CA GLU A 483 -72.21 8.48 51.57
C GLU A 483 -72.69 7.05 51.29
N LEU A 484 -71.77 6.12 50.95
CA LEU A 484 -72.08 4.72 50.67
C LEU A 484 -71.84 3.77 51.85
N SER A 485 -71.17 4.21 52.93
CA SER A 485 -71.05 3.42 54.17
C SER A 485 -72.20 3.64 55.15
N ASP A 486 -72.85 4.81 55.15
CA ASP A 486 -73.92 5.15 56.11
C ASP A 486 -75.31 4.63 55.70
N ASN A 487 -75.48 4.18 54.45
CA ASN A 487 -76.74 3.58 53.95
C ASN A 487 -76.80 2.05 54.05
N ALA A 488 -75.71 1.37 54.43
CA ALA A 488 -75.68 -0.09 54.58
C ALA A 488 -75.98 -0.59 56.01
N GLU A 489 -75.97 0.28 57.02
CA GLU A 489 -76.27 -0.09 58.43
C GLU A 489 -77.74 0.12 58.83
N LYS A 490 -78.64 0.55 57.93
CA LYS A 490 -80.07 0.75 58.21
C LYS A 490 -81.03 -0.33 57.67
N GLU A 491 -80.53 -1.42 57.08
CA GLU A 491 -81.36 -2.55 56.60
C GLU A 491 -81.18 -3.87 57.37
N ASN A 492 -80.66 -3.83 58.60
CA ASN A 492 -80.75 -4.98 59.53
C ASN A 492 -81.12 -4.51 60.95
N LYS A 493 -82.36 -4.05 61.12
CA LYS A 493 -83.17 -4.23 62.34
C LYS A 493 -84.64 -3.90 62.11
#